data_AF-A0A7C5LUC1-F1
#
_entry.id   AF-A0A7C5LUC1-F1
#
_cell.length_a   1.000
_cell.length_b   1.000
_cell.length_c   1.000
_cell.angle_alpha   90.00
_cell.angle_beta   90.00
_cell.angle_gamma   90.00
#
_symmetry.space_group_name_H-M   'P 1'
#
loop_
_entity.id
_entity.type
_entity.pdbx_description
1 polymer ?
#
loop_
_entity_poly.entity_id
_entity_poly.type
_entity_poly.pdbx_seq_one_letter_code
_entity_poly.pdbx_strand_id
1 'polypeptide(L)'
;MSALKIGLISGSTRTGSINIQLVKAMARAFKDAGAKPTVIDFRKYDMPLYNGDFEATHGIPKPVKLWVNRLKSCDGVFISTPEYNGCIPPL
;
A
#
# COMPACT_ATOMS: atom_id res chain seq x y z
N MET A 1 -11.56 22.47 8.43
CA MET A 1 -10.99 21.67 7.33
C MET A 1 -11.38 20.21 7.52
N SER A 2 -11.57 19.44 6.44
CA SER A 2 -11.79 17.98 6.52
C SER A 2 -10.53 17.28 7.04
N ALA A 3 -10.69 16.24 7.86
CA ALA A 3 -9.57 15.40 8.29
C ALA A 3 -8.90 14.70 7.08
N LEU A 4 -7.57 14.76 7.00
CA LEU A 4 -6.78 14.16 5.92
C LEU A 4 -6.89 12.64 5.93
N LYS A 5 -7.14 12.02 4.77
CA LYS A 5 -7.13 10.57 4.58
C LYS A 5 -5.72 10.12 4.24
N ILE A 6 -5.12 9.29 5.08
CA ILE A 6 -3.76 8.80 4.86
C ILE A 6 -3.80 7.30 4.55
N GLY A 7 -3.28 6.88 3.41
CA GLY A 7 -3.08 5.46 3.09
C GLY A 7 -1.77 4.97 3.69
N LEU A 8 -1.78 3.83 4.40
CA LEU A 8 -0.58 3.26 4.99
C LEU A 8 -0.29 1.88 4.39
N ILE A 9 0.94 1.69 3.93
CA ILE A 9 1.35 0.52 3.14
C ILE A 9 2.60 -0.11 3.75
N SER A 10 2.60 -1.44 3.85
CA SER A 10 3.79 -2.23 4.12
C SER A 10 4.28 -2.88 2.82
N GLY A 11 5.53 -2.64 2.43
CA GLY A 11 6.20 -3.35 1.32
C GLY A 11 6.56 -4.80 1.64
N SER A 12 6.00 -5.36 2.72
CA SER A 12 6.23 -6.73 3.17
C SER A 12 4.91 -7.37 3.57
N THR A 13 4.66 -8.59 3.06
CA THR A 13 3.52 -9.44 3.44
C THR A 13 3.85 -10.48 4.49
N ARG A 14 5.14 -10.64 4.84
CA ARG A 14 5.60 -11.63 5.81
C ARG A 14 4.93 -11.41 7.16
N THR A 15 4.37 -12.48 7.72
CA THR A 15 3.93 -12.52 9.10
C THR A 15 5.09 -12.12 10.02
N GLY A 16 4.81 -11.25 10.99
CA GLY A 16 5.83 -10.73 11.94
C GLY A 16 6.70 -9.59 11.41
N SER A 17 6.55 -9.15 10.15
CA SER A 17 7.35 -8.06 9.58
C SER A 17 7.33 -6.79 10.43
N ILE A 18 8.51 -6.25 10.74
CA ILE A 18 8.65 -4.98 11.46
C ILE A 18 8.00 -3.81 10.70
N ASN A 19 7.92 -3.88 9.37
CA ASN A 19 7.24 -2.88 8.54
C ASN A 19 5.72 -2.88 8.77
N ILE A 20 5.11 -4.06 8.92
CA ILE A 20 3.70 -4.17 9.30
C ILE A 20 3.48 -3.60 10.71
N GLN A 21 4.41 -3.86 11.64
CA GLN A 21 4.33 -3.31 13.00
C GLN A 21 4.44 -1.78 12.99
N LEU A 22 5.37 -1.22 12.23
CA LEU A 22 5.55 0.22 12.05
C LEU A 22 4.32 0.87 11.41
N VAL A 23 3.76 0.28 10.35
CA VAL A 23 2.50 0.75 9.75
C VAL A 23 1.37 0.82 10.77
N LYS A 24 1.23 -0.18 11.64
CA LYS A 24 0.22 -0.17 12.71
C LYS A 24 0.49 0.92 13.76
N ALA A 25 1.75 1.17 14.09
CA ALA A 25 2.13 2.25 14.99
C ALA A 25 1.82 3.63 14.39
N MET A 26 2.17 3.84 13.12
CA MET A 26 1.88 5.07 12.40
C MET A 26 0.38 5.30 12.22
N ALA A 27 -0.42 4.25 12.04
CA ALA A 27 -1.87 4.39 12.02
C ALA A 27 -2.43 4.97 13.32
N ARG A 28 -1.82 4.67 14.48
CA ARG A 28 -2.20 5.30 15.75
C ARG A 28 -1.74 6.76 15.77
N ALA A 29 -0.47 7.02 15.44
CA ALA A 29 0.09 8.37 15.43
C ALA A 29 -0.67 9.34 14.51
N PHE A 30 -1.03 8.92 13.29
CA PHE A 30 -1.83 9.74 12.37
C PHE A 30 -3.24 10.01 12.91
N LYS A 31 -3.86 9.02 13.56
CA LYS A 31 -5.18 9.19 14.18
C LYS A 31 -5.11 10.21 15.32
N ASP A 32 -4.08 10.11 16.17
CA ASP A 32 -3.86 11.02 17.29
C ASP A 32 -3.57 12.46 16.81
N ALA A 33 -2.95 12.60 15.64
CA ALA A 33 -2.75 13.88 14.94
C ALA A 33 -4.00 14.41 14.20
N GLY A 34 -5.16 13.74 14.32
CA GLY A 34 -6.44 14.18 13.74
C GLY A 34 -6.68 13.76 12.28
N ALA A 35 -5.84 12.88 11.72
CA ALA A 35 -6.05 12.31 10.39
C ALA A 35 -6.95 11.06 10.43
N LYS A 36 -7.33 10.57 9.23
CA LYS A 36 -8.09 9.33 9.00
C LYS A 36 -7.19 8.30 8.30
N PRO A 37 -6.35 7.57 9.05
CA PRO A 37 -5.46 6.57 8.47
C PRO A 37 -6.22 5.32 8.03
N THR A 38 -5.84 4.76 6.89
CA THR A 38 -6.34 3.47 6.36
C THR A 38 -5.16 2.58 6.01
N VAL A 39 -5.05 1.43 6.68
CA VAL A 39 -4.05 0.42 6.30
C VAL A 39 -4.51 -0.27 5.01
N ILE A 40 -3.68 -0.20 3.97
CA ILE A 40 -3.88 -0.84 2.68
C ILE A 40 -3.02 -2.10 2.65
N ASP A 41 -3.65 -3.23 2.93
CA ASP A 41 -2.99 -4.53 2.99
C ASP A 41 -2.86 -5.13 1.59
N PHE A 42 -1.64 -5.20 1.07
CA PHE A 42 -1.34 -5.77 -0.25
C PHE A 42 -1.84 -7.20 -0.42
N ARG A 43 -1.91 -8.01 0.66
CA ARG A 43 -2.39 -9.40 0.61
C ARG A 43 -3.85 -9.54 0.19
N LYS A 44 -4.60 -8.43 0.19
CA LYS A 44 -6.01 -8.40 -0.25
C LYS A 44 -6.16 -8.16 -1.75
N TYR A 45 -5.07 -7.92 -2.46
CA TYR A 45 -5.04 -7.70 -3.89
C TYR A 45 -4.24 -8.82 -4.54
N ASP A 46 -4.89 -9.57 -5.44
CA ASP A 46 -4.22 -10.56 -6.27
C ASP A 46 -3.45 -9.84 -7.38
N MET A 47 -2.29 -9.26 -7.03
CA MET A 47 -1.49 -8.45 -7.94
C MET A 47 -0.66 -9.37 -8.84
N PRO A 48 -0.94 -9.42 -10.16
CA PRO A 48 -0.12 -10.20 -11.07
C PRO A 48 1.24 -9.54 -11.24
N LEU A 49 2.25 -10.35 -11.59
CA LEU A 49 3.49 -9.82 -12.14
C LEU A 49 3.18 -8.99 -13.38
N TYR A 50 3.86 -7.85 -13.52
CA TYR A 50 3.70 -7.01 -14.69
C TYR A 50 4.09 -7.76 -15.96
N ASN A 51 3.21 -7.70 -16.96
CA ASN A 51 3.42 -8.26 -18.28
C ASN A 51 2.87 -7.25 -19.32
N GLY A 52 3.77 -6.66 -20.11
CA GLY A 52 3.42 -5.63 -21.09
C GLY A 52 2.54 -6.13 -22.23
N ASP A 53 2.75 -7.36 -22.70
CA ASP A 53 1.92 -7.96 -23.77
C ASP A 53 0.51 -8.24 -23.26
N PHE A 54 0.40 -8.71 -22.00
CA PHE A 54 -0.89 -8.90 -21.35
C PHE A 54 -1.63 -7.57 -21.21
N GLU A 55 -0.96 -6.51 -20.75
CA GLU A 55 -1.59 -5.19 -20.60
C GLU A 55 -2.01 -4.60 -21.95
N ALA A 56 -1.20 -4.74 -23.00
CA ALA A 56 -1.54 -4.25 -24.35
C ALA A 56 -2.81 -4.92 -24.91
N THR A 57 -3.02 -6.20 -24.58
CA THR A 57 -4.13 -7.00 -25.10
C THR A 57 -5.38 -6.99 -24.21
N HIS A 58 -5.21 -6.96 -22.89
CA HIS A 58 -6.29 -7.10 -21.91
C HIS A 58 -6.52 -5.83 -21.07
N GLY A 59 -5.63 -4.84 -21.18
CA GLY A 59 -5.59 -3.65 -20.35
C GLY A 59 -5.11 -3.92 -18.92
N ILE A 60 -5.15 -2.87 -18.09
CA ILE A 60 -4.71 -2.95 -16.69
C ILE A 60 -5.61 -3.94 -15.91
N PRO A 61 -5.04 -4.91 -15.18
CA PRO A 61 -5.79 -5.86 -14.37
C PRO A 61 -6.73 -5.21 -13.35
N LYS A 62 -7.91 -5.80 -13.14
CA LYS A 62 -8.90 -5.34 -12.14
C LYS A 62 -8.32 -5.12 -10.72
N PRO A 63 -7.53 -6.05 -10.13
CA PRO A 63 -6.95 -5.83 -8.80
C PRO A 63 -6.03 -4.60 -8.74
N VAL A 64 -5.25 -4.35 -9.80
CA VAL A 64 -4.40 -3.16 -9.93
C VAL A 64 -5.26 -1.88 -9.97
N LYS A 65 -6.33 -1.86 -10.76
CA LYS A 65 -7.27 -0.71 -10.80
C LYS A 65 -7.89 -0.42 -9.43
N LEU A 66 -8.33 -1.46 -8.71
CA LEU A 66 -8.89 -1.31 -7.37
C LEU A 66 -7.88 -0.73 -6.38
N TRP A 67 -6.64 -1.21 -6.43
CA TRP A 67 -5.56 -0.71 -5.60
C TRP A 67 -5.21 0.75 -5.91
N VAL A 68 -5.06 1.10 -7.20
CA VAL A 68 -4.80 2.50 -7.63
C VAL A 68 -5.94 3.43 -7.20
N ASN A 69 -7.20 3.01 -7.36
CA ASN A 69 -8.35 3.81 -6.93
C ASN A 69 -8.35 4.03 -5.42
N ARG A 70 -7.92 3.03 -4.64
CA ARG A 70 -7.76 3.18 -3.19
C ARG A 70 -6.70 4.23 -2.84
N LEU A 71 -5.55 4.21 -3.51
CA LEU A 71 -4.51 5.23 -3.30
C LEU A 71 -5.00 6.62 -3.68
N LYS A 72 -5.64 6.78 -4.84
CA LYS A 72 -6.19 8.06 -5.31
C LYS A 72 -7.26 8.65 -4.39
N SER A 73 -7.91 7.83 -3.56
CA SER A 73 -8.88 8.30 -2.56
C SER A 73 -8.27 8.87 -1.28
N CYS A 74 -6.95 8.78 -1.13
CA CYS A 74 -6.20 9.31 0.01
C CYS A 74 -5.59 10.67 -0.35
N ASP A 75 -5.47 11.54 0.63
CA ASP A 75 -4.80 12.84 0.51
C ASP A 75 -3.26 12.70 0.63
N GLY A 76 -2.79 11.59 1.22
CA GLY A 76 -1.38 11.25 1.35
C GLY A 76 -1.15 9.76 1.57
N VAL A 77 0.09 9.33 1.39
CA VAL A 77 0.48 7.92 1.54
C VAL A 77 1.75 7.81 2.40
N PHE A 78 1.74 6.90 3.36
CA PHE A 78 2.91 6.47 4.13
C PHE A 78 3.30 5.05 3.73
N ILE A 79 4.58 4.85 3.40
CA ILE A 79 5.11 3.56 2.95
C ILE A 79 6.25 3.15 3.89
N SER A 80 6.13 1.96 4.46
CA SER A 80 7.23 1.28 5.18
C SER A 80 7.60 0.03 4.40
N THR A 81 8.83 -0.03 3.89
CA THR A 81 9.30 -1.18 3.10
C THR A 81 10.61 -1.71 3.67
N PRO A 82 10.83 -3.04 3.72
CA PRO A 82 12.15 -3.55 3.98
C PRO A 82 13.07 -3.27 2.79
N GLU A 83 14.37 -3.35 3.04
CA GLU A 83 15.38 -3.42 1.99
C GLU A 83 15.76 -4.88 1.76
N TYR A 84 15.66 -5.36 0.51
CA TYR A 84 16.13 -6.66 0.05
C TYR A 84 17.29 -6.45 -0.91
N ASN A 85 18.51 -6.77 -0.45
CA ASN A 85 19.75 -6.71 -1.23
C ASN A 85 19.98 -5.34 -1.91
N GLY A 86 19.84 -4.24 -1.15
CA GLY A 86 20.00 -2.88 -1.69
C GLY A 86 18.82 -2.35 -2.51
N CYS A 87 17.69 -3.06 -2.54
CA CYS A 87 16.50 -2.64 -3.30
C CYS A 87 15.20 -2.80 -2.50
N ILE A 88 14.09 -2.32 -3.06
CA ILE A 88 12.75 -2.63 -2.57
C ILE A 88 12.37 -4.08 -2.93
N PRO A 89 11.47 -4.72 -2.18
CA PRO A 89 11.01 -6.07 -2.49
C PRO A 89 10.29 -6.12 -3.85
N PRO A 90 10.32 -7.28 -4.53
CA PRO A 90 9.57 -7.50 -5.77
C PRO A 90 8.08 -7.79 -5.51
N LEU A 91 7.65 -7.66 -4.25
CA LEU A 91 6.33 -8.02 -3.74
C LEU A 91 5.20 -7.37 -4.54
#